data_AF-A0A212D4K6-F1
#
_entry.id   AF-A0A212D4K6-F1
#
_cell.length_a   1.000
_cell.length_b   1.000
_cell.length_c   1.000
_cell.angle_alpha   90.00
_cell.angle_beta   90.00
_cell.angle_gamma   90.00
#
_symmetry.space_group_name_H-M   'P 1'
#
loop_
_entity.id
_entity.type
_entity.pdbx_description
1 polymer ?
#
loop_
_entity_poly.entity_id
_entity_poly.type
_entity_poly.pdbx_seq_one_letter_code
_entity_poly.pdbx_strand_id
1 'polypeptide(L)'
;MGPKLLLLLLLGLVGQGSAGSLPEMLQAPVGSSILVQCHYRLQDVKAQKVWCRVLPEGCQPLVTSAVNRGAPAGSRIFLTDLGGGLLQVEMVALQEEDAGEYGCVVEGLSGPQTVHRVTLDVLPAGNGSQTGVLAKQLPTTFRAKLTSFFVCLSRPWIWGAMFLLGLLVMVAVVLLAVMAKRKAPGLKEEEIHQDGTLGESSSLDSENSGSPLDPSQDKKRY
;
A
#
# COMPACT_ATOMS: atom_id res chain seq x y z
N MET A 1 24.77 -37.26 35.39
CA MET A 1 23.89 -36.21 34.84
C MET A 1 24.22 -36.07 33.37
N GLY A 2 23.33 -36.52 32.50
CA GLY A 2 23.70 -37.14 31.22
C GLY A 2 23.95 -36.18 30.05
N PRO A 3 24.74 -36.62 29.05
CA PRO A 3 25.03 -35.90 27.80
C PRO A 3 23.79 -35.65 26.92
N LYS A 4 22.61 -36.14 27.32
CA LYS A 4 21.32 -35.89 26.68
C LYS A 4 20.88 -34.43 26.71
N LEU A 5 21.30 -33.65 27.73
CA LEU A 5 20.98 -32.21 27.78
C LEU A 5 21.76 -31.42 26.71
N LEU A 6 22.99 -31.84 26.40
CA LEU A 6 23.82 -31.17 25.41
C LEU A 6 23.29 -31.36 23.99
N LEU A 7 22.70 -32.53 23.71
CA LEU A 7 22.09 -32.85 22.41
C LEU A 7 20.81 -32.02 22.15
N LEU A 8 20.05 -31.70 23.20
CA LEU A 8 18.85 -30.86 23.10
C LEU A 8 19.18 -29.39 22.84
N LEU A 9 20.34 -28.89 23.30
CA LEU A 9 20.79 -27.53 23.02
C LEU A 9 21.23 -27.33 21.56
N LEU A 10 21.77 -28.38 20.92
CA LEU A 10 22.24 -28.32 19.52
C LEU A 10 21.11 -28.38 18.49
N LEU A 11 19.91 -28.84 18.87
CA LEU A 11 18.72 -28.86 18.01
C LEU A 11 18.02 -27.50 17.89
N GLY A 12 18.44 -26.48 18.65
CA GLY A 12 17.87 -25.12 18.61
C GLY A 12 18.49 -24.16 17.59
N LEU A 13 19.55 -24.57 16.88
CA LEU A 13 20.32 -23.69 15.97
C LEU A 13 20.13 -23.99 14.47
N VAL A 14 19.11 -24.76 14.11
CA VAL A 14 18.72 -24.95 12.71
C VAL A 14 17.33 -24.35 12.50
N GLY A 15 17.27 -23.07 12.10
CA GLY A 15 15.96 -22.49 11.81
C GLY A 15 15.85 -20.97 11.69
N GLN A 16 16.89 -20.23 11.29
CA GLN A 16 16.65 -18.97 10.57
C GLN A 16 16.76 -19.25 9.08
N GLY A 17 15.81 -20.03 8.57
CA GLY A 17 15.49 -19.98 7.16
C GLY A 17 14.97 -18.58 6.90
N SER A 18 15.65 -17.84 6.02
CA SER A 18 15.04 -16.68 5.37
C SER A 18 13.67 -17.15 4.88
N ALA A 19 12.59 -16.56 5.39
CA ALA A 19 11.26 -16.83 4.90
C ALA A 19 11.24 -16.31 3.45
N GLY A 20 11.71 -17.13 2.52
CA GLY A 20 11.61 -16.86 1.10
C GLY A 20 10.12 -16.80 0.80
N SER A 21 9.59 -15.60 0.65
CA SER A 21 8.25 -15.43 0.11
C SER A 21 8.20 -16.12 -1.25
N LEU A 22 7.10 -16.82 -1.50
CA LEU A 22 6.82 -17.36 -2.82
C LEU A 22 6.82 -16.19 -3.82
N PRO A 23 7.46 -16.32 -5.00
CA PRO A 23 7.42 -15.26 -6.00
C PRO A 23 5.99 -14.96 -6.43
N GLU A 24 5.72 -13.69 -6.72
CA GLU A 24 4.46 -13.28 -7.36
C GLU A 24 4.38 -13.85 -8.77
N MET A 25 3.29 -14.52 -9.12
CA MET A 25 3.09 -15.10 -10.44
C MET A 25 2.33 -14.10 -11.33
N LEU A 26 2.98 -13.66 -12.42
CA LEU A 26 2.39 -12.80 -13.44
C LEU A 26 2.23 -13.56 -14.76
N GLN A 27 1.08 -13.41 -15.40
CA GLN A 27 0.79 -13.98 -16.72
C GLN A 27 0.36 -12.89 -17.67
N ALA A 28 1.04 -12.79 -18.81
CA ALA A 28 0.77 -11.75 -19.80
C ALA A 28 1.02 -12.27 -21.23
N PRO A 29 0.21 -11.91 -22.22
CA PRO A 29 0.44 -12.37 -23.60
C PRO A 29 1.62 -11.64 -24.27
N VAL A 30 2.21 -12.28 -25.29
CA VAL A 30 3.18 -11.63 -26.19
C VAL A 30 2.62 -10.31 -26.74
N GLY A 31 3.47 -9.29 -26.78
CA GLY A 31 3.15 -7.92 -27.24
C GLY A 31 2.54 -7.02 -26.18
N SER A 32 2.14 -7.55 -25.02
CA SER A 32 1.56 -6.76 -23.92
C SER A 32 2.64 -6.12 -23.03
N SER A 33 2.19 -5.49 -21.94
CA SER A 33 3.05 -4.88 -20.93
C SER A 33 2.65 -5.33 -19.53
N ILE A 34 3.63 -5.35 -18.61
CA ILE A 34 3.40 -5.55 -17.18
C ILE A 34 3.96 -4.38 -16.37
N LEU A 35 3.35 -4.16 -15.21
CA LEU A 35 3.77 -3.18 -14.23
C LEU A 35 3.98 -3.88 -12.89
N VAL A 36 5.19 -3.80 -12.36
CA VAL A 36 5.58 -4.42 -11.09
C VAL A 36 5.84 -3.32 -10.07
N GLN A 37 5.21 -3.42 -8.91
CA GLN A 37 5.40 -2.50 -7.79
C GLN A 37 6.12 -3.20 -6.65
N CYS A 38 7.31 -2.69 -6.33
CA CYS A 38 8.19 -3.24 -5.31
C CYS A 38 8.30 -2.27 -4.14
N HIS A 39 8.02 -2.76 -2.95
CA HIS A 39 8.15 -1.98 -1.73
C HIS A 39 9.54 -2.20 -1.13
N TYR A 40 10.19 -1.12 -0.73
CA TYR A 40 11.49 -1.13 -0.05
C TYR A 40 11.43 -0.27 1.22
N ARG A 41 12.39 -0.45 2.12
CA ARG A 41 12.39 0.24 3.41
C ARG A 41 12.71 1.72 3.22
N LEU A 42 12.08 2.60 3.98
CA LEU A 42 12.31 4.05 3.87
C LEU A 42 13.76 4.48 4.14
N GLN A 43 14.51 3.69 4.92
CA GLN A 43 15.95 3.90 5.13
C GLN A 43 16.78 3.74 3.83
N ASP A 44 16.27 2.98 2.86
CA ASP A 44 16.95 2.66 1.61
C ASP A 44 16.48 3.54 0.44
N VAL A 45 15.82 4.68 0.72
CA VAL A 45 15.41 5.65 -0.31
C VAL A 45 16.59 6.10 -1.17
N LYS A 46 17.76 6.32 -0.57
CA LYS A 46 18.99 6.71 -1.29
C LYS A 46 19.76 5.53 -1.89
N ALA A 47 19.37 4.29 -1.59
CA ALA A 47 20.05 3.12 -2.11
C ALA A 47 19.75 2.95 -3.60
N GLN A 48 20.68 2.37 -4.34
CA GLN A 48 20.44 2.01 -5.73
C GLN A 48 19.40 0.89 -5.82
N LYS A 49 18.46 1.04 -6.75
CA LYS A 49 17.43 0.03 -7.04
C LYS A 49 17.78 -0.67 -8.34
N VAL A 50 17.58 -1.97 -8.37
CA VAL A 50 17.96 -2.81 -9.50
C VAL A 50 16.79 -3.73 -9.82
N TRP A 51 16.42 -3.77 -11.10
CA TRP A 51 15.62 -4.85 -11.65
C TRP A 51 16.56 -5.84 -12.33
N CYS A 52 16.49 -7.11 -11.94
CA CYS A 52 17.41 -8.13 -12.42
C CYS A 52 16.66 -9.42 -12.80
N ARG A 53 17.25 -10.17 -13.74
CA ARG A 53 16.83 -11.54 -14.06
C ARG A 53 17.50 -12.48 -13.07
N VAL A 54 16.72 -13.38 -12.48
CA VAL A 54 17.25 -14.41 -11.58
C VAL A 54 17.76 -15.57 -12.40
N LEU A 55 19.03 -15.91 -12.22
CA LEU A 55 19.72 -17.04 -12.82
C LEU A 55 20.32 -17.92 -11.70
N PRO A 56 20.73 -19.16 -12.01
CA PRO A 56 21.39 -20.03 -11.03
C PRO A 56 22.64 -19.39 -10.41
N GLU A 57 23.37 -18.57 -11.16
CA GLU A 57 24.60 -17.89 -10.74
C GLU A 57 24.35 -16.63 -9.90
N GLY A 58 23.10 -16.17 -9.82
CA GLY A 58 22.71 -14.96 -9.10
C GLY A 58 21.74 -14.07 -9.88
N CYS A 59 21.56 -12.84 -9.41
CA CYS A 59 20.69 -11.87 -10.08
C CYS A 59 21.50 -11.03 -11.08
N GLN A 60 21.20 -11.17 -12.37
CA GLN A 60 21.84 -10.40 -13.44
C GLN A 60 21.10 -9.08 -13.65
N PRO A 61 21.73 -7.91 -13.40
CA PRO A 61 21.09 -6.61 -13.56
C PRO A 61 20.62 -6.37 -14.99
N LEU A 62 19.38 -5.89 -15.15
CA LEU A 62 18.79 -5.48 -16.43
C LEU A 62 18.68 -3.96 -16.53
N VAL A 63 18.24 -3.32 -15.44
CA VAL A 63 18.12 -1.86 -15.35
C VAL A 63 18.30 -1.40 -13.90
N THR A 64 18.83 -0.20 -13.72
CA THR A 64 19.11 0.40 -12.40
C THR A 64 18.54 1.80 -12.27
N SER A 65 18.17 2.21 -11.06
CA SER A 65 17.65 3.56 -10.76
C SER A 65 18.72 4.66 -10.74
N ALA A 66 20.00 4.32 -10.89
CA ALA A 66 21.06 5.31 -11.00
C ALA A 66 20.72 6.31 -12.12
N VAL A 67 21.24 7.54 -12.02
CA VAL A 67 21.00 8.62 -13.01
C VAL A 67 21.64 8.24 -14.35
N ASN A 68 21.00 7.32 -15.07
CA ASN A 68 21.37 6.90 -16.40
C ASN A 68 20.89 7.99 -17.35
N ARG A 69 21.82 8.86 -17.77
CA ARG A 69 21.61 9.87 -18.82
C ARG A 69 21.44 9.26 -20.23
N GLY A 70 21.10 7.97 -20.32
CA GLY A 70 21.00 7.24 -21.57
C GLY A 70 20.56 5.81 -21.31
N ALA A 71 19.26 5.61 -21.03
CA ALA A 71 18.67 4.32 -21.38
C ALA A 71 18.88 4.12 -22.89
N PRO A 72 19.34 2.94 -23.34
CA PRO A 72 19.52 2.68 -24.77
C PRO A 72 18.24 3.02 -25.53
N ALA A 73 18.38 3.72 -26.66
CA ALA A 73 17.25 3.98 -27.54
C ALA A 73 16.64 2.62 -27.95
N GLY A 74 15.36 2.40 -27.62
CA GLY A 74 14.68 1.13 -27.84
C GLY A 74 14.67 0.16 -26.64
N SER A 75 15.00 0.59 -25.43
CA SER A 75 14.76 -0.23 -24.22
C SER A 75 13.27 -0.58 -24.09
N ARG A 76 12.99 -1.84 -23.72
CA ARG A 76 11.63 -2.35 -23.40
C ARG A 76 11.37 -2.45 -21.89
N ILE A 77 12.38 -2.17 -21.07
CA ILE A 77 12.32 -2.29 -19.61
C ILE A 77 12.64 -0.92 -19.00
N PHE A 78 11.75 -0.44 -18.16
CA PHE A 78 11.83 0.87 -17.51
C PHE A 78 11.72 0.69 -16.01
N LEU A 79 12.61 1.35 -15.28
CA LEU A 79 12.61 1.34 -13.82
C LEU A 79 12.50 2.78 -13.34
N THR A 80 11.51 3.03 -12.50
CA THR A 80 11.24 4.33 -11.89
C THR A 80 11.25 4.17 -10.37
N ASP A 81 12.24 4.75 -9.70
CA ASP A 81 12.19 4.89 -8.24
C ASP A 81 11.28 6.08 -7.92
N LEU A 82 10.08 5.80 -7.39
CA LEU A 82 9.10 6.82 -7.03
C LEU A 82 9.44 7.51 -5.70
N GLY A 83 10.47 7.03 -5.00
CA GLY A 83 10.77 7.45 -3.64
C GLY A 83 9.75 6.88 -2.64
N GLY A 84 9.88 7.29 -1.37
CA GLY A 84 8.89 6.94 -0.34
C GLY A 84 8.73 5.44 -0.07
N GLY A 85 9.70 4.61 -0.47
CA GLY A 85 9.62 3.15 -0.31
C GLY A 85 8.99 2.42 -1.48
N LEU A 86 8.74 3.07 -2.62
CA LEU A 86 8.09 2.46 -3.78
C LEU A 86 8.97 2.54 -5.03
N LEU A 87 9.20 1.37 -5.64
CA LEU A 87 9.89 1.18 -6.89
C LEU A 87 8.90 0.62 -7.92
N GLN A 88 8.85 1.20 -9.10
CA GLN A 88 8.00 0.74 -10.19
C GLN A 88 8.85 0.26 -11.36
N VAL A 89 8.54 -0.93 -11.87
CA VAL A 89 9.16 -1.49 -13.07
C VAL A 89 8.08 -1.73 -14.12
N GLU A 90 8.34 -1.29 -15.34
CA GLU A 90 7.47 -1.52 -16.49
C GLU A 90 8.24 -2.30 -17.55
N MET A 91 7.68 -3.42 -18.01
CA MET A 91 8.19 -4.16 -19.16
C MET A 91 7.13 -4.08 -20.27
N VAL A 92 7.52 -3.59 -21.45
CA VAL A 92 6.62 -3.37 -22.58
C VAL A 92 6.97 -4.27 -23.77
N ALA A 93 6.01 -4.47 -24.67
CA ALA A 93 6.16 -5.30 -25.86
C ALA A 93 6.81 -6.65 -25.52
N LEU A 94 6.20 -7.37 -24.58
CA LEU A 94 6.71 -8.64 -24.06
C LEU A 94 6.90 -9.67 -25.18
N GLN A 95 7.98 -10.43 -25.08
CA GLN A 95 8.29 -11.54 -25.99
C GLN A 95 8.35 -12.85 -25.19
N GLU A 96 8.25 -13.99 -25.87
CA GLU A 96 8.22 -15.30 -25.21
C GLU A 96 9.50 -15.55 -24.38
N GLU A 97 10.66 -15.06 -24.85
CA GLU A 97 11.94 -15.15 -24.15
C GLU A 97 12.04 -14.26 -22.90
N ASP A 98 11.10 -13.32 -22.70
CA ASP A 98 11.01 -12.53 -21.48
C ASP A 98 10.42 -13.36 -20.32
N ALA A 99 9.90 -14.56 -20.57
CA ALA A 99 9.44 -15.46 -19.51
C ALA A 99 10.59 -15.88 -18.57
N GLY A 100 10.34 -15.89 -17.27
CA GLY A 100 11.32 -16.29 -16.26
C GLY A 100 11.14 -15.61 -14.90
N GLU A 101 12.13 -15.81 -14.02
CA GLU A 101 12.15 -15.19 -12.71
C GLU A 101 12.93 -13.88 -12.69
N TYR A 102 12.39 -12.91 -11.96
CA TYR A 102 12.92 -11.56 -11.80
C TYR A 102 12.92 -11.13 -10.34
N GLY A 103 13.78 -10.16 -10.03
CA GLY A 103 13.89 -9.60 -8.68
C GLY A 103 14.02 -8.09 -8.70
N CYS A 104 13.30 -7.44 -7.78
CA CYS A 104 13.63 -6.10 -7.32
C CYS A 104 14.69 -6.21 -6.23
N VAL A 105 15.87 -5.65 -6.49
CA VAL A 105 17.00 -5.63 -5.55
C VAL A 105 17.28 -4.20 -5.11
N VAL A 106 17.56 -4.06 -3.82
CA VAL A 106 17.99 -2.81 -3.20
C VAL A 106 19.43 -2.99 -2.75
N GLU A 107 20.33 -2.16 -3.26
CA GLU A 107 21.75 -2.15 -2.87
C GLU A 107 21.93 -1.31 -1.61
N GLY A 108 21.45 -1.86 -0.48
CA GLY A 108 21.55 -1.23 0.83
C GLY A 108 22.94 -1.37 1.46
N LEU A 109 23.13 -0.71 2.61
CA LEU A 109 24.39 -0.74 3.36
C LEU A 109 24.77 -2.15 3.86
N SER A 110 23.77 -3.01 4.10
CA SER A 110 23.95 -4.40 4.50
C SER A 110 24.17 -5.35 3.31
N GLY A 111 24.41 -4.82 2.11
CA GLY A 111 24.53 -5.56 0.87
C GLY A 111 23.22 -5.61 0.07
N PRO A 112 23.25 -6.27 -1.10
CA PRO A 112 22.09 -6.40 -1.97
C PRO A 112 20.99 -7.25 -1.31
N GLN A 113 19.77 -6.71 -1.30
CA GLN A 113 18.58 -7.35 -0.72
C GLN A 113 17.51 -7.47 -1.79
N THR A 114 17.07 -8.68 -2.11
CA THR A 114 15.88 -8.89 -2.96
C THR A 114 14.63 -8.58 -2.14
N VAL A 115 13.95 -7.49 -2.48
CA VAL A 115 12.74 -7.04 -1.76
C VAL A 115 11.44 -7.57 -2.37
N HIS A 116 11.47 -7.98 -3.63
CA HIS A 116 10.32 -8.58 -4.31
C HIS A 116 10.80 -9.57 -5.38
N ARG A 117 10.15 -10.72 -5.48
CA ARG A 117 10.41 -11.74 -6.50
C ARG A 117 9.18 -11.93 -7.36
N VAL A 118 9.38 -12.06 -8.67
CA VAL A 118 8.32 -12.22 -9.66
C VAL A 118 8.67 -13.37 -10.59
N THR A 119 7.72 -14.24 -10.87
CA THR A 119 7.79 -15.21 -11.97
C THR A 119 6.85 -14.72 -13.06
N LEU A 120 7.39 -14.47 -14.25
CA LEU A 120 6.64 -14.01 -15.42
C LEU A 120 6.49 -15.15 -16.42
N ASP A 121 5.23 -15.51 -16.69
CA ASP A 121 4.84 -16.41 -17.78
C ASP A 121 4.32 -15.56 -18.95
N VAL A 122 4.98 -15.68 -20.11
CA VAL A 122 4.53 -15.00 -21.33
C VAL A 122 3.73 -15.97 -22.19
N LEU A 123 2.45 -15.66 -22.40
CA LEU A 123 1.54 -16.51 -23.16
C LEU A 123 1.70 -16.24 -24.67
N PRO A 124 1.76 -17.28 -25.52
CA PRO A 124 1.91 -17.09 -26.96
C PRO A 124 0.74 -16.30 -27.55
N ALA A 125 1.00 -15.56 -28.62
CA ALA A 125 -0.06 -14.90 -29.37
C ALA A 125 -1.04 -15.97 -29.88
N GLY A 126 -2.26 -15.96 -29.37
CA GLY A 126 -3.31 -16.84 -29.89
C GLY A 126 -3.57 -16.48 -31.34
N ASN A 127 -3.13 -17.31 -32.28
CA ASN A 127 -3.56 -17.22 -33.68
C ASN A 127 -5.05 -17.59 -33.76
N GLY A 128 -5.90 -16.63 -33.43
CA GLY A 128 -7.34 -16.73 -33.52
C GLY A 128 -7.82 -16.60 -34.97
N SER A 129 -7.65 -17.67 -35.75
CA SER A 129 -8.56 -17.92 -36.87
C SER A 129 -9.93 -18.25 -36.28
N GLN A 130 -10.87 -17.30 -36.40
CA GLN A 130 -12.26 -17.49 -36.01
C GLN A 130 -12.96 -18.36 -37.06
N THR A 131 -12.96 -19.69 -36.90
CA THR A 131 -13.99 -20.54 -37.50
C THR A 131 -14.24 -21.72 -36.57
N GLY A 132 -15.49 -21.84 -36.12
CA GLY A 132 -15.85 -22.44 -34.85
C GLY A 132 -15.61 -23.94 -34.73
N VAL A 133 -14.95 -24.32 -33.64
CA VAL A 133 -15.18 -25.57 -32.90
C VAL A 133 -14.79 -25.34 -31.44
N LEU A 134 -15.53 -24.54 -30.66
CA LEU A 134 -15.43 -24.61 -29.19
C LEU A 134 -16.61 -23.97 -28.43
N ALA A 135 -17.83 -24.39 -28.75
CA ALA A 135 -18.89 -24.50 -27.73
C ALA A 135 -18.60 -25.65 -26.74
N LYS A 136 -17.33 -26.03 -26.57
CA LYS A 136 -16.91 -27.29 -25.94
C LYS A 136 -15.59 -27.15 -25.16
N GLN A 137 -15.37 -26.02 -24.50
CA GLN A 137 -14.55 -25.95 -23.30
C GLN A 137 -14.80 -24.60 -22.60
N LEU A 138 -16.04 -24.39 -22.15
CA LEU A 138 -16.25 -23.43 -21.08
C LEU A 138 -15.81 -24.13 -19.78
N PRO A 139 -14.77 -23.67 -19.07
CA PRO A 139 -14.39 -24.27 -17.80
C PRO A 139 -15.57 -24.15 -16.82
N THR A 140 -15.96 -25.28 -16.24
CA THR A 140 -17.07 -25.47 -15.31
C THR A 140 -16.99 -24.56 -14.06
N THR A 141 -15.87 -23.89 -13.83
CA THR A 141 -15.65 -22.90 -12.76
C THR A 141 -16.19 -21.51 -13.09
N PHE A 142 -16.24 -21.08 -14.36
CA PHE A 142 -16.74 -19.73 -14.69
C PHE A 142 -18.27 -19.66 -14.62
N ARG A 143 -18.96 -20.78 -14.91
CA ARG A 143 -20.40 -20.92 -14.67
C ARG A 143 -20.76 -20.76 -13.19
N ALA A 144 -19.90 -21.22 -12.28
CA ALA A 144 -20.11 -21.12 -10.83
C ALA A 144 -19.87 -19.70 -10.26
N LYS A 145 -18.98 -18.90 -10.89
CA LYS A 145 -18.75 -17.51 -10.47
C LYS A 145 -19.85 -16.57 -10.95
N LEU A 146 -20.35 -16.71 -12.17
CA LEU A 146 -21.49 -15.92 -12.62
C LEU A 146 -22.77 -16.28 -11.83
N THR A 147 -23.02 -17.57 -11.53
CA THR A 147 -24.18 -17.93 -10.69
C THR A 147 -24.03 -17.44 -9.25
N SER A 148 -22.83 -17.40 -8.67
CA SER A 148 -22.59 -16.86 -7.32
C SER A 148 -22.78 -15.33 -7.23
N PHE A 149 -22.29 -14.57 -8.22
CA PHE A 149 -22.53 -13.12 -8.29
C PHE A 149 -24.03 -12.79 -8.43
N PHE A 150 -24.78 -13.55 -9.23
CA PHE A 150 -26.23 -13.35 -9.37
C PHE A 150 -27.05 -13.84 -8.15
N VAL A 151 -26.52 -14.73 -7.32
CA VAL A 151 -27.17 -15.19 -6.08
C VAL A 151 -26.90 -14.25 -4.89
N CYS A 152 -25.86 -13.40 -4.94
CA CYS A 152 -25.58 -12.45 -3.86
C CYS A 152 -26.36 -11.12 -4.00
N LEU A 153 -26.78 -10.74 -5.22
CA LEU A 153 -27.59 -9.55 -5.45
C LEU A 153 -29.11 -9.81 -5.39
N SER A 154 -29.53 -11.07 -5.27
CA SER A 154 -30.95 -11.50 -5.23
C SER A 154 -31.39 -12.04 -3.86
N ARG A 155 -30.68 -11.72 -2.77
CA ARG A 155 -31.17 -12.03 -1.42
C ARG A 155 -32.17 -10.93 -0.98
N PRO A 156 -33.48 -11.22 -0.86
CA PRO A 156 -34.50 -10.21 -0.55
C PRO A 156 -34.28 -9.52 0.80
N TRP A 157 -33.43 -10.08 1.66
CA TRP A 157 -33.14 -9.53 2.98
C TRP A 157 -32.28 -8.25 2.94
N ILE A 158 -31.38 -8.12 1.97
CA ILE A 158 -30.46 -6.95 1.88
C ILE A 158 -31.20 -5.75 1.28
N TRP A 159 -32.01 -5.99 0.25
CA TRP A 159 -32.89 -4.96 -0.31
C TRP A 159 -33.97 -4.56 0.69
N GLY A 160 -34.55 -5.53 1.42
CA GLY A 160 -35.51 -5.25 2.48
C GLY A 160 -34.94 -4.35 3.59
N ALA A 161 -33.71 -4.60 4.03
CA ALA A 161 -33.04 -3.76 5.03
C ALA A 161 -32.75 -2.34 4.51
N MET A 162 -32.33 -2.20 3.25
CA MET A 162 -32.10 -0.88 2.64
C MET A 162 -33.40 -0.08 2.47
N PHE A 163 -34.48 -0.74 2.04
CA PHE A 163 -35.80 -0.10 1.91
C PHE A 163 -36.40 0.27 3.28
N LEU A 164 -36.25 -0.59 4.29
CA LEU A 164 -36.73 -0.32 5.64
C LEU A 164 -35.96 0.84 6.29
N LEU A 165 -34.63 0.86 6.15
CA LEU A 165 -33.81 1.96 6.65
C LEU A 165 -34.14 3.27 5.93
N GLY A 166 -34.34 3.23 4.62
CA GLY A 166 -34.78 4.38 3.84
C GLY A 166 -36.15 4.93 4.29
N LEU A 167 -37.12 4.04 4.55
CA LEU A 167 -38.44 4.44 5.04
C LEU A 167 -38.36 5.08 6.44
N LEU A 168 -37.57 4.51 7.35
CA LEU A 168 -37.38 5.06 8.69
C LEU A 168 -36.75 6.47 8.64
N VAL A 169 -35.76 6.68 7.77
CA VAL A 169 -35.15 8.00 7.56
C VAL A 169 -36.17 9.00 7.00
N MET A 170 -36.96 8.59 6.00
CA MET A 170 -38.00 9.46 5.42
C MET A 170 -39.06 9.86 6.44
N VAL A 171 -39.55 8.92 7.27
CA VAL A 171 -40.52 9.21 8.33
C VAL A 171 -39.91 10.15 9.38
N ALA A 172 -38.66 9.93 9.80
CA ALA A 172 -37.97 10.81 10.74
C ALA A 172 -37.82 12.23 10.18
N VAL A 173 -37.46 12.40 8.90
CA VAL A 173 -37.38 13.71 8.25
C VAL A 173 -38.74 14.38 8.19
N VAL A 174 -39.81 13.65 7.87
CA VAL A 174 -41.17 14.21 7.85
C VAL A 174 -41.62 14.60 9.26
N LEU A 175 -41.35 13.79 10.28
CA LEU A 175 -41.65 14.13 11.67
C LEU A 175 -40.84 15.35 12.12
N LEU A 176 -39.55 15.43 11.82
CA LEU A 176 -38.73 16.61 12.13
C LEU A 176 -39.25 17.85 11.40
N ALA A 177 -39.64 17.74 10.14
CA ALA A 177 -40.25 18.85 9.39
C ALA A 177 -41.61 19.26 9.94
N VAL A 178 -42.42 18.30 10.41
CA VAL A 178 -43.71 18.56 11.06
C VAL A 178 -43.51 19.15 12.46
N MET A 179 -42.52 18.71 13.24
CA MET A 179 -42.18 19.26 14.54
C MET A 179 -41.58 20.67 14.41
N ALA A 180 -40.77 20.90 13.37
CA ALA A 180 -40.27 22.21 12.99
C ALA A 180 -41.40 23.14 12.51
N LYS A 181 -42.42 22.61 11.80
CA LYS A 181 -43.62 23.35 11.42
C LYS A 181 -44.63 23.55 12.55
N ARG A 182 -44.67 22.63 13.52
CA ARG A 182 -45.52 22.73 14.73
C ARG A 182 -44.94 23.66 15.78
N LYS A 183 -43.68 24.09 15.63
CA LYS A 183 -43.07 25.10 16.47
C LYS A 183 -43.37 26.51 15.94
N ALA A 184 -44.61 26.96 16.14
CA ALA A 184 -44.90 28.38 16.31
C ALA A 184 -44.66 28.76 17.80
N PRO A 185 -44.38 30.05 18.09
CA PRO A 185 -43.52 30.45 19.21
C PRO A 185 -44.27 30.46 20.55
N GLY A 186 -43.58 30.08 21.62
CA GLY A 186 -44.15 30.16 22.96
C GLY A 186 -43.11 29.84 24.02
N LEU A 187 -42.70 30.90 24.73
CA LEU A 187 -41.98 30.99 26.01
C LEU A 187 -42.13 29.74 26.90
N LYS A 188 -41.15 29.36 27.73
CA LYS A 188 -40.55 30.21 28.77
C LYS A 188 -39.14 29.72 29.12
N GLU A 189 -38.29 30.71 29.36
CA GLU A 189 -37.20 30.70 30.32
C GLU A 189 -37.56 29.86 31.56
N GLU A 190 -36.68 28.97 31.97
CA GLU A 190 -36.53 28.64 33.38
C GLU A 190 -35.03 28.61 33.67
N GLU A 191 -34.59 29.66 34.36
CA GLU A 191 -33.33 29.76 35.08
C GLU A 191 -33.11 28.50 35.92
N ILE A 192 -31.87 27.99 35.92
CA ILE A 192 -31.32 27.49 37.17
C ILE A 192 -30.20 28.44 37.58
N HIS A 193 -30.62 29.27 38.51
CA HIS A 193 -29.88 30.16 39.39
C HIS A 193 -28.65 29.47 40.00
N GLN A 194 -27.59 30.28 40.05
CA GLN A 194 -26.37 30.09 40.80
C GLN A 194 -26.64 30.08 42.32
N ASP A 195 -25.91 29.26 43.05
CA ASP A 195 -25.49 29.53 44.43
C ASP A 195 -24.00 29.14 44.44
N GLY A 196 -23.01 29.97 44.76
CA GLY A 196 -23.03 31.21 45.53
C GLY A 196 -22.04 31.05 46.67
N THR A 197 -20.83 31.58 46.48
CA THR A 197 -20.03 32.24 47.55
C THR A 197 -19.25 31.26 48.49
N LEU A 198 -18.00 31.48 48.92
CA LEU A 198 -17.31 32.70 49.34
C LEU A 198 -15.78 32.50 49.48
N GLY A 199 -15.02 33.56 49.23
CA GLY A 199 -13.71 33.88 49.86
C GLY A 199 -12.48 33.25 49.21
N GLU A 200 -11.36 33.93 48.99
CA GLU A 200 -10.87 35.20 49.52
C GLU A 200 -9.68 35.66 48.63
N SER A 201 -9.48 36.96 48.66
CA SER A 201 -8.63 37.88 47.92
C SER A 201 -7.08 37.78 48.03
N SER A 202 -6.46 38.69 47.27
CA SER A 202 -5.17 39.42 47.44
C SER A 202 -4.07 39.02 46.44
N SER A 203 -3.61 39.82 45.46
CA SER A 203 -3.23 41.24 45.28
C SER A 203 -1.72 41.49 45.43
N LEU A 204 -1.20 42.34 44.52
CA LEU A 204 0.08 43.10 44.52
C LEU A 204 1.27 42.37 43.87
N ASP A 205 1.71 42.79 42.67
CA ASP A 205 2.64 43.91 42.34
C ASP A 205 4.10 43.52 42.71
N SER A 206 5.19 43.83 42.00
CA SER A 206 5.50 44.89 41.04
C SER A 206 6.83 44.61 40.32
N GLU A 207 7.01 45.24 39.15
CA GLU A 207 8.22 45.96 38.64
C GLU A 207 9.59 45.26 38.46
N ASN A 208 10.15 45.26 37.22
CA ASN A 208 11.11 46.27 36.67
C ASN A 208 12.57 45.80 36.91
N SER A 209 13.61 45.92 36.08
CA SER A 209 14.05 46.76 34.96
C SER A 209 14.94 45.87 34.05
N GLY A 210 15.10 46.07 32.74
CA GLY A 210 15.71 47.25 32.12
C GLY A 210 17.21 47.00 31.87
N SER A 211 17.55 46.93 30.58
CA SER A 211 18.80 46.77 29.80
C SER A 211 20.00 47.65 30.28
N PRO A 212 21.25 47.68 29.71
CA PRO A 212 21.58 47.57 28.26
C PRO A 212 23.00 47.08 27.81
N LEU A 213 23.17 46.91 26.48
CA LEU A 213 24.30 47.22 25.54
C LEU A 213 25.75 46.78 25.94
N ASP A 214 26.69 46.32 25.09
CA ASP A 214 26.98 46.54 23.65
C ASP A 214 28.08 45.52 23.19
N PRO A 215 28.79 45.61 22.03
CA PRO A 215 29.21 44.46 21.24
C PRO A 215 30.75 44.27 21.26
N SER A 216 31.28 43.19 20.68
CA SER A 216 32.62 43.25 20.10
C SER A 216 32.86 42.12 19.12
N GLN A 217 33.36 42.53 17.95
CA GLN A 217 34.00 41.72 16.93
C GLN A 217 35.22 40.96 17.49
N ASP A 218 35.58 39.83 16.86
CA ASP A 218 36.65 39.74 15.84
C ASP A 218 37.13 38.28 15.65
N LYS A 219 37.57 38.01 14.41
CA LYS A 219 38.72 37.16 14.01
C LYS A 219 38.54 35.75 13.41
N LYS A 220 38.37 35.77 12.08
CA LYS A 220 39.26 35.27 10.99
C LYS A 220 39.98 33.89 11.07
N ARG A 221 40.05 33.31 9.84
CA ARG A 221 41.11 32.48 9.19
C ARG A 221 41.08 30.98 9.56
N TYR A 222 41.19 30.02 8.65
CA TYR A 222 41.76 29.92 7.29
C TYR A 222 40.92 28.97 6.43
#